data_AF-A0A2N1W323-F1
#
_entry.id   AF-A0A2N1W323-F1
#
_cell.length_a   1.000
_cell.length_b   1.000
_cell.length_c   1.000
_cell.angle_alpha   90.00
_cell.angle_beta   90.00
_cell.angle_gamma   90.00
#
_symmetry.space_group_name_H-M   'P 1'
#
loop_
_entity.id
_entity.type
_entity.pdbx_description
1 polymer ?
#
loop_
_entity_poly.entity_id
_entity_poly.type
_entity_poly.pdbx_seq_one_letter_code
_entity_poly.pdbx_strand_id
1 'polypeptide(L)'
;MKQLIDFQNEWEILAEKGMADYSALTSDERVWFNCHSLMEQADSGIISFYYNESADHVNDTIEDLGKIKFNEPVELLKKINSLFPGGIVPDIEKRNEIINSWDSEEYNVMFEEIDDKFYAFKKQFAVKILDFIMDIGLAYSK
;
A
#
# COMPACT_ATOMS: atom_id res chain seq x y z
N MET A 1 -20.00 2.02 -14.73
CA MET A 1 -19.32 1.10 -13.79
C MET A 1 -18.74 1.98 -12.71
N LYS A 2 -18.89 1.60 -11.43
CA LYS A 2 -18.31 2.38 -10.33
C LYS A 2 -16.78 2.30 -10.36
N GLN A 3 -16.13 3.30 -9.79
CA GLN A 3 -14.67 3.41 -9.62
C GLN A 3 -14.37 3.88 -8.19
N LEU A 4 -13.14 3.71 -7.71
CA LEU A 4 -12.75 4.17 -6.36
C LEU A 4 -12.99 5.68 -6.16
N ILE A 5 -12.77 6.48 -7.21
CA ILE A 5 -13.01 7.94 -7.18
C ILE A 5 -14.48 8.30 -6.89
N ASP A 6 -15.43 7.39 -7.14
CA ASP A 6 -16.84 7.61 -6.81
C ASP A 6 -17.10 7.57 -5.29
N PHE A 7 -16.12 7.16 -4.49
CA PHE A 7 -16.16 7.03 -3.02
C PHE A 7 -15.07 7.87 -2.33
N GLN A 8 -14.65 8.96 -2.99
CA GLN A 8 -13.57 9.82 -2.50
C GLN A 8 -13.86 10.43 -1.12
N ASN A 9 -15.11 10.80 -0.84
CA ASN A 9 -15.47 11.40 0.45
C ASN A 9 -15.36 10.37 1.59
N GLU A 10 -15.85 9.16 1.36
CA GLU A 10 -15.76 8.05 2.30
C GLU A 10 -14.29 7.65 2.52
N TRP A 11 -13.50 7.68 1.44
CA TRP A 11 -12.05 7.49 1.52
C TRP A 11 -11.39 8.54 2.39
N GLU A 12 -11.67 9.83 2.20
CA GLU A 12 -11.08 10.92 2.98
C GLU A 12 -11.40 10.79 4.47
N ILE A 13 -12.65 10.46 4.83
CA ILE A 13 -13.05 10.23 6.23
C ILE A 13 -12.27 9.04 6.83
N LEU A 14 -12.17 7.93 6.09
CA LEU A 14 -11.41 6.77 6.53
C LEU A 14 -9.91 7.08 6.66
N ALA A 15 -9.35 7.81 5.70
CA ALA A 15 -7.96 8.19 5.67
C ALA A 15 -7.61 9.11 6.84
N GLU A 16 -8.44 10.12 7.13
CA GLU A 16 -8.31 10.98 8.30
C GLU A 16 -8.33 10.17 9.60
N LYS A 17 -9.27 9.23 9.72
CA LYS A 17 -9.35 8.32 10.88
C LYS A 17 -8.08 7.49 11.03
N GLY A 18 -7.61 6.85 9.95
CA GLY A 18 -6.43 5.98 9.96
C GLY A 18 -5.13 6.73 10.22
N MET A 19 -4.98 7.95 9.69
CA MET A 19 -3.83 8.83 9.96
C MET A 19 -3.84 9.36 11.40
N ALA A 20 -5.01 9.63 11.98
CA ALA A 20 -5.10 10.12 13.35
C ALA A 20 -4.86 9.00 14.39
N ASP A 21 -5.45 7.82 14.17
CA ASP A 21 -5.29 6.65 15.03
C ASP A 21 -5.53 5.36 14.24
N TYR A 22 -4.44 4.78 13.74
CA TYR A 22 -4.47 3.52 12.99
C TYR A 22 -5.16 2.39 13.78
N SER A 23 -5.02 2.38 15.12
CA SER A 23 -5.61 1.34 15.96
C SER A 23 -7.13 1.45 16.09
N ALA A 24 -7.71 2.60 15.72
CA ALA A 24 -9.15 2.82 15.68
C ALA A 24 -9.81 2.21 14.44
N LEU A 25 -9.03 1.76 13.45
CA LEU A 25 -9.54 1.09 12.27
C LEU A 25 -10.06 -0.31 12.62
N THR A 26 -11.27 -0.63 12.19
CA THR A 26 -11.75 -2.01 12.14
C THR A 26 -10.93 -2.82 11.13
N SER A 27 -11.00 -4.16 11.20
CA SER A 27 -10.27 -5.02 10.25
C SER A 27 -10.57 -4.68 8.78
N ASP A 28 -11.82 -4.36 8.45
CA ASP A 28 -12.22 -4.10 7.06
C ASP A 28 -11.84 -2.68 6.62
N GLU A 29 -11.97 -1.70 7.51
CA GLU A 29 -11.45 -0.35 7.29
C GLU A 29 -9.93 -0.36 7.08
N ARG A 30 -9.20 -1.16 7.86
CA ARG A 30 -7.75 -1.36 7.70
C ARG A 30 -7.39 -1.89 6.31
N VAL A 31 -8.15 -2.85 5.80
CA VAL A 31 -7.94 -3.39 4.44
C VAL A 31 -8.07 -2.30 3.40
N TRP A 32 -9.14 -1.50 3.45
CA TRP A 32 -9.33 -0.40 2.51
C TRP A 32 -8.20 0.62 2.66
N PHE A 33 -7.90 1.07 3.89
CA PHE A 33 -6.84 2.02 4.19
C PHE A 33 -5.48 1.58 3.64
N ASN A 34 -4.98 0.42 4.06
CA ASN A 34 -3.66 -0.08 3.66
C ASN A 34 -3.55 -0.27 2.14
N CYS A 35 -4.54 -0.92 1.51
CA CYS A 35 -4.48 -1.22 0.08
C CYS A 35 -4.58 0.05 -0.77
N HIS A 36 -5.44 1.00 -0.38
CA HIS A 36 -5.62 2.24 -1.11
C HIS A 36 -4.43 3.18 -0.93
N SER A 37 -3.90 3.32 0.29
CA SER A 37 -2.68 4.11 0.55
C SER A 37 -1.46 3.56 -0.21
N LEU A 38 -1.28 2.23 -0.24
CA LEU A 38 -0.24 1.62 -1.08
C LEU A 38 -0.41 2.00 -2.55
N MET A 39 -1.64 1.89 -3.07
CA MET A 39 -1.93 2.20 -4.46
C MET A 39 -1.66 3.67 -4.80
N GLU A 40 -2.12 4.62 -3.96
CA GLU A 40 -1.93 6.06 -4.19
C GLU A 40 -0.45 6.47 -4.08
N GLN A 41 0.26 5.97 -3.08
CA GLN A 41 1.66 6.35 -2.87
C GLN A 41 2.59 5.75 -3.92
N ALA A 42 2.25 4.58 -4.46
CA ALA A 42 3.00 3.96 -5.54
C ALA A 42 2.88 4.70 -6.89
N ASP A 43 2.08 5.78 -6.99
CA ASP A 43 1.96 6.58 -8.22
C ASP A 43 3.26 7.28 -8.62
N SER A 44 4.11 7.58 -7.64
CA SER A 44 5.46 8.12 -7.86
C SER A 44 6.53 7.03 -7.79
N GLY A 45 6.14 5.77 -8.00
CA GLY A 45 6.97 4.59 -7.79
C GLY A 45 6.73 3.98 -6.41
N ILE A 46 6.75 2.64 -6.31
CA ILE A 46 6.41 1.91 -5.09
C ILE A 46 7.34 2.24 -3.92
N ILE A 47 8.57 2.68 -4.21
CA ILE A 47 9.52 3.11 -3.17
C ILE A 47 9.00 4.31 -2.38
N SER A 48 8.14 5.14 -2.99
CA SER A 48 7.49 6.28 -2.32
C SER A 48 6.62 5.83 -1.15
N PHE A 49 5.99 4.65 -1.22
CA PHE A 49 5.29 4.07 -0.07
C PHE A 49 6.22 3.85 1.13
N TYR A 50 7.44 3.39 0.88
CA TYR A 50 8.44 3.15 1.92
C TYR A 50 9.05 4.43 2.49
N TYR A 51 8.96 5.58 1.82
CA TYR A 51 9.43 6.84 2.41
C TYR A 51 8.45 7.45 3.42
N ASN A 52 7.22 6.92 3.51
CA ASN A 52 6.13 7.49 4.29
C ASN A 52 5.68 6.58 5.44
N GLU A 53 4.88 7.12 6.35
CA GLU A 53 4.39 6.45 7.58
C GLU A 53 3.53 5.22 7.27
N SER A 54 2.86 5.15 6.12
CA SER A 54 2.07 3.98 5.75
C SER A 54 2.88 2.69 5.69
N ALA A 55 4.19 2.76 5.43
CA ALA A 55 5.07 1.59 5.45
C ALA A 55 5.42 1.10 6.85
N ASP A 56 5.12 1.85 7.92
CA ASP A 56 5.19 1.34 9.30
C ASP A 56 4.23 0.16 9.50
N HIS A 57 3.18 0.08 8.68
CA HIS A 57 2.17 -0.96 8.68
C HIS A 57 2.31 -1.94 7.49
N VAL A 58 3.48 -2.03 6.85
CA VAL A 58 3.68 -2.86 5.65
C VAL A 58 3.30 -4.35 5.84
N ASN A 59 3.48 -4.90 7.04
CA ASN A 59 3.09 -6.29 7.32
C ASN A 59 1.56 -6.46 7.35
N ASP A 60 0.85 -5.50 7.93
CA ASP A 60 -0.62 -5.45 7.89
C ASP A 60 -1.10 -5.25 6.46
N THR A 61 -0.43 -4.40 5.67
CA THR A 61 -0.72 -4.23 4.24
C THR A 61 -0.57 -5.54 3.47
N ILE A 62 0.49 -6.32 3.73
CA ILE A 62 0.69 -7.64 3.12
C ILE A 62 -0.44 -8.62 3.52
N GLU A 63 -0.86 -8.63 4.78
CA GLU A 63 -1.98 -9.45 5.24
C GLU A 63 -3.30 -9.05 4.54
N ASP A 64 -3.55 -7.75 4.44
CA ASP A 64 -4.79 -7.19 3.89
C ASP A 64 -4.90 -7.37 2.37
N LEU A 65 -3.77 -7.32 1.65
CA LEU A 65 -3.70 -7.74 0.24
C LEU A 65 -4.18 -9.18 0.06
N GLY A 66 -3.89 -10.05 1.03
CA GLY A 66 -4.41 -11.42 1.07
C GLY A 66 -5.94 -11.48 1.22
N LYS A 67 -6.54 -10.58 2.01
CA LYS A 67 -8.00 -10.53 2.22
C LYS A 67 -8.76 -10.15 0.94
N ILE A 68 -8.20 -9.27 0.12
CA ILE A 68 -8.75 -8.94 -1.21
C ILE A 68 -8.31 -9.92 -2.32
N LYS A 69 -7.60 -10.99 -1.95
CA LYS A 69 -7.10 -12.05 -2.86
C LYS A 69 -6.26 -11.48 -4.01
N PHE A 70 -5.38 -10.55 -3.70
CA PHE A 70 -4.51 -9.90 -4.68
C PHE A 70 -3.04 -10.00 -4.25
N ASN A 71 -2.33 -10.96 -4.83
CA ASN A 71 -0.99 -11.36 -4.36
C ASN A 71 0.15 -10.71 -5.15
N GLU A 72 -0.15 -10.11 -6.30
CA GLU A 72 0.84 -9.49 -7.17
C GLU A 72 1.65 -8.38 -6.46
N PRO A 73 1.05 -7.46 -5.68
CA PRO A 73 1.82 -6.48 -4.91
C PRO A 73 2.58 -7.11 -3.75
N VAL A 74 2.08 -8.21 -3.18
CA VAL A 74 2.74 -8.89 -2.04
C VAL A 74 4.15 -9.34 -2.40
N GLU A 75 4.34 -9.88 -3.60
CA GLU A 75 5.65 -10.35 -4.04
C GLU A 75 6.62 -9.18 -4.29
N LEU A 76 6.13 -8.03 -4.76
CA LEU A 76 6.94 -6.82 -4.89
C LEU A 76 7.35 -6.27 -3.51
N LEU A 77 6.41 -6.19 -2.56
CA LEU A 77 6.68 -5.73 -1.20
C LEU A 77 7.69 -6.64 -0.50
N LYS A 78 7.54 -7.97 -0.62
CA LYS A 78 8.52 -8.92 -0.07
C LYS A 78 9.91 -8.74 -0.67
N LYS A 79 10.01 -8.49 -1.98
CA LYS A 79 11.29 -8.22 -2.65
C LYS A 79 11.96 -6.98 -2.05
N ILE A 80 11.22 -5.88 -1.86
CA ILE A 80 11.76 -4.66 -1.25
C ILE A 80 12.10 -4.89 0.23
N ASN A 81 11.22 -5.55 0.99
CA ASN A 81 11.45 -5.88 2.39
C ASN A 81 12.76 -6.65 2.58
N SER A 82 13.12 -7.55 1.66
CA SER A 82 14.36 -8.33 1.71
C SER A 82 15.64 -7.50 1.62
N LEU A 83 15.56 -6.24 1.15
CA LEU A 83 16.69 -5.31 1.12
C LEU A 83 17.00 -4.71 2.50
N PHE A 84 16.04 -4.71 3.42
CA PHE A 84 16.27 -4.28 4.79
C PHE A 84 16.99 -5.36 5.59
N PRO A 85 17.81 -4.98 6.60
CA PRO A 85 18.49 -5.93 7.46
C PRO A 85 17.55 -6.98 8.06
N GLY A 86 17.75 -8.25 7.71
CA GLY A 86 16.93 -9.36 8.19
C GLY A 86 15.51 -9.41 7.60
N GLY A 87 15.21 -8.63 6.55
CA GLY A 87 13.87 -8.55 5.97
C GLY A 87 12.89 -7.70 6.79
N ILE A 88 13.39 -7.01 7.82
CA ILE A 88 12.57 -6.26 8.78
C ILE A 88 12.62 -4.79 8.41
N VAL A 89 11.46 -4.25 8.04
CA VAL A 89 11.29 -2.81 7.76
C VAL A 89 11.28 -2.07 9.10
N PRO A 90 12.25 -1.16 9.35
CA PRO A 90 12.29 -0.40 10.59
C PRO A 90 11.34 0.80 10.54
N ASP A 91 11.33 1.61 11.60
CA ASP A 91 10.61 2.90 11.64
C ASP A 91 11.03 3.86 10.51
N ILE A 92 10.21 4.88 10.27
CA ILE A 92 10.39 5.83 9.16
C ILE A 92 11.77 6.50 9.13
N GLU A 93 12.31 6.91 10.28
CA GLU A 93 13.62 7.56 10.33
C GLU A 93 14.71 6.60 9.87
N LYS A 94 14.76 5.40 10.48
CA LYS A 94 15.79 4.43 10.16
C LYS A 94 15.63 3.85 8.75
N ARG A 95 14.39 3.66 8.32
CA ARG A 95 14.03 3.19 6.98
C ARG A 95 14.56 4.16 5.94
N ASN A 96 14.31 5.45 6.10
CA ASN A 96 14.76 6.47 5.17
C ASN A 96 16.30 6.56 5.11
N GLU A 97 17.00 6.42 6.25
CA GLU A 97 18.47 6.32 6.24
C GLU A 97 18.97 5.14 5.39
N ILE A 98 18.34 3.97 5.51
CA ILE A 98 18.72 2.77 4.76
C ILE A 98 18.42 2.97 3.27
N ILE A 99 17.22 3.44 2.92
CA ILE A 99 16.84 3.64 1.51
C ILE A 99 17.77 4.67 0.87
N ASN A 100 18.11 5.76 1.56
CA ASN A 100 19.05 6.77 1.05
C ASN A 100 20.46 6.23 0.82
N SER A 101 20.81 5.07 1.39
CA SER A 101 22.09 4.40 1.14
C SER A 101 22.09 3.53 -0.13
N TRP A 102 20.93 3.29 -0.75
CA TRP A 102 20.77 2.49 -1.97
C TRP A 102 21.13 3.27 -3.25
N ASP A 103 22.31 3.90 -3.27
CA ASP A 103 22.77 4.75 -4.37
C ASP A 103 23.57 3.97 -5.43
N SER A 104 22.98 2.90 -5.96
CA SER A 104 23.64 2.09 -7.01
C SER A 104 22.73 1.87 -8.20
N GLU A 105 23.34 1.76 -9.39
CA GLU A 105 22.62 1.49 -10.64
C GLU A 105 21.79 0.20 -10.58
N GLU A 106 22.26 -0.80 -9.83
CA GLU A 106 21.53 -2.05 -9.63
C GLU A 106 20.19 -1.82 -8.93
N TYR A 107 20.14 -0.92 -7.94
CA TYR A 107 18.90 -0.55 -7.27
C TYR A 107 17.98 0.25 -8.18
N ASN A 108 18.51 1.18 -8.97
CA ASN A 108 17.72 1.95 -9.94
C ASN A 108 16.98 1.02 -10.91
N VAL A 109 17.72 0.11 -11.57
CA VAL A 109 17.14 -0.87 -12.50
C VAL A 109 16.12 -1.77 -11.79
N MET A 110 16.43 -2.19 -10.55
CA MET A 110 15.49 -3.00 -9.77
C MET A 110 14.17 -2.29 -9.49
N PHE A 111 14.22 -1.00 -9.10
CA PHE A 111 13.02 -0.23 -8.80
C PHE A 111 12.21 0.10 -10.06
N GLU A 112 12.87 0.41 -11.19
CA GLU A 112 12.20 0.57 -12.48
C GLU A 112 11.41 -0.70 -12.88
N GLU A 113 12.03 -1.88 -12.77
CA GLU A 113 11.33 -3.15 -13.04
C GLU A 113 10.15 -3.43 -12.11
N ILE A 114 10.26 -3.02 -10.84
CA ILE A 114 9.21 -3.18 -9.85
C ILE A 114 8.05 -2.23 -10.16
N ASP A 115 8.35 -0.98 -10.50
CA ASP A 115 7.36 0.04 -10.83
C ASP A 115 6.61 -0.32 -12.12
N ASP A 116 7.31 -0.82 -13.15
CA ASP A 116 6.70 -1.33 -14.38
C ASP A 116 5.71 -2.47 -14.09
N LYS A 117 6.09 -3.40 -13.21
CA LYS A 117 5.20 -4.50 -12.79
C LYS A 117 3.99 -3.98 -12.04
N PHE A 118 4.20 -3.06 -11.10
CA PHE A 118 3.11 -2.46 -10.33
C PHE A 118 2.11 -1.75 -11.25
N TYR A 119 2.63 -0.94 -12.18
CA TYR A 119 1.81 -0.21 -13.14
C TYR A 119 0.98 -1.14 -14.04
N ALA A 120 1.55 -2.27 -14.46
CA ALA A 120 0.86 -3.25 -15.30
C ALA A 120 -0.41 -3.83 -14.67
N PHE A 121 -0.44 -3.99 -13.34
CA PHE A 121 -1.61 -4.53 -12.62
C PHE A 121 -2.41 -3.47 -11.83
N LYS A 122 -1.96 -2.21 -11.77
CA LYS A 122 -2.60 -1.14 -10.96
C LYS A 122 -4.11 -1.02 -11.19
N LYS A 123 -4.58 -1.11 -12.45
CA LYS A 123 -6.01 -1.06 -12.76
C LYS A 123 -6.79 -2.22 -12.14
N GLN A 124 -6.22 -3.42 -12.16
CA GLN A 124 -6.81 -4.59 -11.54
C GLN A 124 -6.80 -4.46 -10.01
N PHE A 125 -5.74 -3.87 -9.44
CA PHE A 125 -5.66 -3.59 -8.02
C PHE A 125 -6.81 -2.68 -7.56
N ALA A 126 -7.05 -1.57 -8.28
CA ALA A 126 -8.17 -0.67 -8.00
C ALA A 126 -9.53 -1.38 -8.03
N VAL A 127 -9.72 -2.30 -8.99
CA VAL A 127 -10.94 -3.13 -9.06
C VAL A 127 -11.06 -4.05 -7.85
N LYS A 128 -9.97 -4.66 -7.39
CA LYS A 128 -9.99 -5.54 -6.19
C LYS A 128 -10.37 -4.79 -4.91
N ILE A 129 -9.85 -3.58 -4.74
CA ILE A 129 -10.23 -2.72 -3.61
C ILE A 129 -11.73 -2.36 -3.73
N LEU A 130 -12.17 -1.95 -4.93
CA LEU A 130 -13.57 -1.58 -5.17
C LEU A 130 -14.54 -2.74 -4.89
N ASP A 131 -14.23 -3.94 -5.40
CA ASP A 131 -15.03 -5.14 -5.18
C ASP A 131 -15.17 -5.42 -3.68
N PHE A 132 -14.05 -5.34 -2.94
CA PHE A 132 -14.04 -5.55 -1.49
C PHE A 132 -14.94 -4.56 -0.74
N ILE A 133 -14.78 -3.24 -0.97
CA ILE A 133 -15.55 -2.22 -0.25
C ILE A 133 -17.06 -2.25 -0.58
N MET A 134 -17.39 -2.71 -1.79
CA MET A 134 -18.76 -2.87 -2.24
C MET A 134 -19.42 -4.10 -1.61
N ASP A 135 -18.70 -5.24 -1.56
CA ASP A 135 -19.20 -6.50 -1.02
C ASP A 135 -19.51 -6.40 0.48
N ILE A 136 -18.65 -5.73 1.24
CA ILE A 136 -18.82 -5.54 2.68
C ILE A 136 -19.71 -4.35 3.04
N GLY A 137 -20.01 -3.48 2.06
CA GLY A 137 -20.84 -2.29 2.25
C GLY A 137 -20.16 -1.10 2.94
N LEU A 138 -18.83 -1.08 3.08
CA LEU A 138 -18.08 0.04 3.67
C LEU A 138 -18.36 1.35 2.92
N ALA A 139 -18.51 1.25 1.60
CA ALA A 139 -18.73 2.36 0.68
C ALA A 139 -20.09 3.08 0.85
N TYR A 140 -20.93 2.63 1.77
CA TYR A 140 -22.28 3.17 2.02
C TYR A 140 -22.53 3.54 3.48
N SER A 141 -21.51 3.46 4.34
CA SER A 141 -21.63 3.71 5.77
C SER A 141 -21.90 5.20 6.01
N LYS A 142 -23.17 5.55 6.25
CA LYS A 142 -23.64 6.86 6.71
C LYS A 142 -24.00 6.81 8.18
#